data_AF-A0A960U4B1-F1
#
_entry.id   AF-A0A960U4B1-F1
#
_cell.length_a   1.000
_cell.length_b   1.000
_cell.length_c   1.000
_cell.angle_alpha   90.00
_cell.angle_beta   90.00
_cell.angle_gamma   90.00
#
_symmetry.space_group_name_H-M   'P 1'
#
loop_
_entity.id
_entity.type
_entity.pdbx_description
1 polymer ?
#
loop_
_entity_poly.entity_id
_entity_poly.type
_entity_poly.pdbx_seq_one_letter_code
_entity_poly.pdbx_strand_id
1 'polypeptide(L)'
;MKKLTIIVLLFFLIICKEKPTEKKPAQAPKKIKQRIEIKAVSLFLLGKVESANNLIKRGQIVPMDKDLKTAKNSLIDVQVMGNKLNPVIRLHEKTIFRMKATVTETEVLYKGHLEKGTVLVNMEKMNQNSHFVIQTPTLAADFRGTKVLVSVEEDGSTKAKLTEGSLAIKMNIPVIDAISETLPEEKLSKQLNRELKDVEVLLEPGQEVYISKADTVKVIQEKKLESFVNSPEINAVVKTEEDNEEKITAVIDNFKSKNPEYITKEEDSKPSIRESIKILGMKGKDREKLVKEFEELKGMQRDKIVTIDESTVKKEADSYLKEHRKEMVGRIEISLGKKSEGLILQNGKTINGVIFQLHDKLKIITPEGEMVIPMSDVKSFKF
;
A
#
# COMPACT_ATOMS: atom_id res chain seq x y z
N MET A 1 -38.74 -48.97 44.90
CA MET A 1 -38.78 -48.88 46.37
C MET A 1 -37.77 -49.84 46.97
N LYS A 2 -36.65 -49.34 47.51
CA LYS A 2 -35.87 -49.92 48.61
C LYS A 2 -34.73 -48.95 48.96
N LYS A 3 -34.44 -48.93 50.25
CA LYS A 3 -33.91 -47.82 51.06
C LYS A 3 -32.38 -47.69 50.99
N LEU A 4 -31.95 -46.43 51.05
CA LEU A 4 -30.87 -45.84 51.85
C LEU A 4 -29.94 -46.81 52.62
N THR A 5 -28.63 -46.74 52.36
CA THR A 5 -27.59 -46.98 53.37
C THR A 5 -26.39 -46.06 53.11
N ILE A 6 -26.13 -45.19 54.08
CA ILE A 6 -24.96 -44.33 54.20
C ILE A 6 -23.81 -45.19 54.74
N ILE A 7 -22.66 -45.19 54.07
CA ILE A 7 -21.38 -45.63 54.64
C ILE A 7 -20.42 -44.45 54.59
N VAL A 8 -20.11 -43.96 55.79
CA VAL A 8 -19.06 -43.00 56.10
C VAL A 8 -17.72 -43.71 55.95
N LEU A 9 -16.89 -43.27 55.00
CA LEU A 9 -15.49 -43.66 54.95
C LEU A 9 -14.63 -42.40 55.10
N LEU A 10 -14.10 -42.21 56.31
CA LEU A 10 -13.05 -41.26 56.64
C LEU A 10 -11.80 -41.62 55.83
N PHE A 11 -11.43 -40.81 54.84
CA PHE A 11 -10.09 -40.82 54.28
C PHE A 11 -9.31 -39.62 54.82
N PHE A 12 -8.27 -39.93 55.57
CA PHE A 12 -7.25 -38.99 56.06
C PHE A 12 -6.64 -38.23 54.88
N LEU A 13 -6.87 -36.92 54.82
CA LEU A 13 -6.13 -36.00 53.96
C LEU A 13 -4.73 -35.80 54.56
N ILE A 14 -3.73 -36.46 53.98
CA ILE A 14 -2.33 -36.10 54.14
C ILE A 14 -2.10 -34.81 53.35
N ILE A 15 -2.13 -33.67 54.05
CA ILE A 15 -1.75 -32.37 53.50
C ILE A 15 -0.22 -32.33 53.46
N CYS A 16 0.36 -32.73 52.32
CA CYS A 16 1.73 -32.39 51.98
C CYS A 16 1.76 -30.92 51.52
N LYS A 17 2.29 -30.04 52.38
CA LYS A 17 2.65 -28.66 52.00
C LYS A 17 3.86 -28.71 51.07
N GLU A 18 3.63 -28.80 49.76
CA GLU A 18 4.63 -28.41 48.78
C GLU A 18 4.81 -26.90 48.84
N LYS A 19 6.07 -26.48 49.04
CA LYS A 19 6.46 -25.08 48.97
C LYS A 19 6.13 -24.55 47.57
N PRO A 20 5.58 -23.32 47.44
CA PRO A 20 5.33 -22.73 46.13
C PRO A 20 6.69 -22.50 45.44
N THR A 21 7.01 -23.38 44.52
CA THR A 21 8.09 -23.17 43.56
C THR A 21 7.71 -21.94 42.75
N GLU A 22 8.51 -20.88 42.86
CA GLU A 22 8.42 -19.70 42.00
C GLU A 22 8.45 -20.18 40.54
N LYS A 23 7.26 -20.25 39.93
CA LYS A 23 7.14 -20.39 38.49
C LYS A 23 7.74 -19.14 37.89
N LYS A 24 8.94 -19.26 37.31
CA LYS A 24 9.46 -18.33 36.31
C LYS A 24 8.30 -17.92 35.41
N PRO A 25 7.99 -16.63 35.25
CA PRO A 25 6.89 -16.21 34.40
C PRO A 25 7.10 -16.83 33.04
N ALA A 26 6.12 -17.62 32.60
CA ALA A 26 6.09 -18.18 31.26
C ALA A 26 6.26 -17.00 30.30
N GLN A 27 7.38 -16.98 29.57
CA GLN A 27 7.59 -16.01 28.52
C GLN A 27 6.40 -16.10 27.58
N ALA A 28 5.71 -14.97 27.37
CA ALA A 28 4.60 -14.91 26.44
C ALA A 28 5.07 -15.49 25.09
N PRO A 29 4.27 -16.35 24.44
CA PRO A 29 4.64 -16.91 23.15
C PRO A 29 5.00 -15.79 22.19
N LYS A 30 6.22 -15.83 21.65
CA LYS A 30 6.70 -14.88 20.63
C LYS A 30 5.75 -15.00 19.44
N LYS A 31 4.94 -13.96 19.17
CA LYS A 31 4.06 -13.89 18.00
C LYS A 31 4.92 -14.09 16.75
N ILE A 32 4.68 -15.18 16.00
CA ILE A 32 5.44 -15.46 14.78
C ILE A 32 4.95 -14.49 13.70
N LYS A 33 5.83 -13.56 13.30
CA LYS A 33 5.62 -12.59 12.21
C LYS A 33 6.22 -13.18 10.94
N GLN A 34 5.39 -13.69 10.03
CA GLN A 34 5.85 -14.27 8.76
C GLN A 34 5.63 -13.30 7.61
N ARG A 35 6.68 -12.97 6.85
CA ARG A 35 6.55 -12.23 5.59
C ARG A 35 6.03 -13.19 4.51
N ILE A 36 5.02 -12.77 3.76
CA ILE A 36 4.52 -13.52 2.59
C ILE A 36 4.82 -12.75 1.31
N GLU A 37 5.20 -13.47 0.27
CA GLU A 37 5.41 -12.91 -1.05
C GLU A 37 4.06 -12.44 -1.63
N ILE A 38 4.00 -11.19 -2.10
CA ILE A 38 2.86 -10.69 -2.84
C ILE A 38 3.26 -10.54 -4.31
N LYS A 39 2.41 -11.05 -5.19
CA LYS A 39 2.53 -10.88 -6.64
C LYS A 39 1.36 -10.06 -7.16
N ALA A 40 1.52 -9.46 -8.33
CA ALA A 40 0.42 -8.84 -9.06
C ALA A 40 0.55 -9.12 -10.55
N VAL A 41 -0.56 -9.06 -11.28
CA VAL A 41 -0.58 -9.16 -12.74
C VAL A 41 -0.81 -7.78 -13.35
N SER A 42 -0.01 -7.42 -14.36
CA SER A 42 -0.22 -6.19 -15.13
C SER A 42 -1.43 -6.35 -16.06
N LEU A 43 -2.50 -5.61 -15.79
CA LEU A 43 -3.73 -5.62 -16.58
C LEU A 43 -3.66 -4.66 -17.77
N PHE A 44 -3.18 -3.45 -17.51
CA PHE A 44 -3.01 -2.39 -18.49
C PHE A 44 -1.66 -1.71 -18.26
N LEU A 45 -0.98 -1.35 -19.36
CA LEU A 45 0.33 -0.71 -19.31
C LEU A 45 0.42 0.31 -20.45
N LEU A 46 0.77 1.53 -20.10
CA LEU A 46 1.09 2.62 -21.02
C LEU A 46 2.52 3.11 -20.70
N GLY A 47 3.34 3.28 -21.72
CA GLY A 47 4.69 3.82 -21.58
C GLY A 47 5.67 2.84 -20.94
N LYS A 48 6.67 3.40 -20.24
CA LYS A 48 7.76 2.65 -19.62
C LYS A 48 7.50 2.41 -18.13
N VAL A 49 7.49 1.14 -17.73
CA VAL A 49 7.30 0.71 -16.35
C VAL A 49 8.33 -0.36 -16.01
N GLU A 50 8.95 -0.25 -14.84
CA GLU A 50 10.02 -1.14 -14.40
C GLU A 50 9.73 -1.77 -13.04
N SER A 51 10.14 -3.02 -12.86
CA SER A 51 10.23 -3.70 -11.57
C SER A 51 11.60 -4.36 -11.44
N ALA A 52 12.31 -4.12 -10.34
CA ALA A 52 13.68 -4.61 -10.14
C ALA A 52 14.60 -4.33 -11.36
N ASN A 53 14.51 -3.13 -11.93
CA ASN A 53 15.23 -2.66 -13.13
C ASN A 53 14.90 -3.42 -14.43
N ASN A 54 13.85 -4.23 -14.44
CA ASN A 54 13.36 -4.91 -15.64
C ASN A 54 12.09 -4.24 -16.16
N LEU A 55 12.00 -4.06 -17.48
CA LEU A 55 10.79 -3.58 -18.13
C LEU A 55 9.65 -4.58 -17.94
N ILE A 56 8.51 -4.07 -17.48
CA ILE A 56 7.28 -4.85 -17.32
C ILE A 56 6.52 -4.87 -18.64
N LYS A 57 5.90 -6.00 -18.95
CA LYS A 57 4.94 -6.15 -20.05
C LYS A 57 3.55 -6.40 -19.52
N ARG A 58 2.53 -6.05 -20.31
CA ARG A 58 1.14 -6.41 -20.01
C ARG A 58 1.00 -7.93 -19.88
N GLY A 59 0.16 -8.37 -18.94
CA GLY A 59 -0.10 -9.77 -18.62
C GLY A 59 1.02 -10.46 -17.84
N GLN A 60 2.12 -9.75 -17.54
CA GLN A 60 3.21 -10.28 -16.74
C GLN A 60 2.84 -10.28 -15.25
N ILE A 61 3.22 -11.37 -14.56
CA ILE A 61 3.21 -11.41 -13.09
C ILE A 61 4.47 -10.72 -12.58
N VAL A 62 4.29 -9.76 -11.67
CA VAL A 62 5.36 -8.95 -11.10
C VAL A 62 5.39 -9.12 -9.57
N PRO A 63 6.58 -9.22 -8.97
CA PRO A 63 6.71 -9.19 -7.52
C PRO A 63 6.40 -7.78 -7.01
N MET A 64 5.57 -7.69 -5.96
CA MET A 64 5.18 -6.41 -5.38
C MET A 64 6.13 -5.96 -4.27
N ASP A 65 6.98 -6.85 -3.73
CA ASP A 65 7.97 -6.49 -2.70
C ASP A 65 9.15 -5.66 -3.26
N LYS A 66 9.21 -5.52 -4.59
CA LYS A 66 10.15 -4.65 -5.32
C LYS A 66 9.46 -3.37 -5.76
N ASP A 67 10.24 -2.32 -5.97
CA ASP A 67 9.74 -1.07 -6.52
C ASP A 67 9.16 -1.28 -7.92
N LEU A 68 7.89 -0.92 -8.08
CA LEU A 68 7.26 -0.63 -9.35
C LEU A 68 7.45 0.85 -9.67
N LYS A 69 8.18 1.13 -10.75
CA LYS A 69 8.55 2.48 -11.18
C LYS A 69 7.90 2.83 -12.50
N THR A 70 7.12 3.90 -12.54
CA THR A 70 6.54 4.43 -13.78
C THR A 70 7.32 5.67 -14.23
N ALA A 71 7.67 5.74 -15.51
CA ALA A 71 8.30 6.93 -16.08
C ALA A 71 7.28 8.07 -16.33
N LYS A 72 7.75 9.16 -16.94
CA LYS A 72 6.88 10.23 -17.47
C LYS A 72 5.97 9.68 -18.57
N ASN A 73 4.70 10.11 -18.59
CA ASN A 73 3.66 9.63 -19.50
C ASN A 73 3.44 8.10 -19.43
N SER A 74 3.80 7.47 -18.32
CA SER A 74 3.58 6.05 -18.09
C SER A 74 2.44 5.83 -17.09
N LEU A 75 1.76 4.69 -17.22
CA LEU A 75 0.70 4.28 -16.31
C LEU A 75 0.65 2.75 -16.31
N ILE A 76 0.42 2.15 -15.14
CA ILE A 76 0.17 0.70 -15.04
C ILE A 76 -1.01 0.44 -14.11
N ASP A 77 -1.88 -0.47 -14.53
CA ASP A 77 -2.89 -1.08 -13.69
C ASP A 77 -2.42 -2.49 -13.34
N VAL A 78 -2.30 -2.78 -12.05
CA VAL A 78 -1.95 -4.10 -11.54
C VAL A 78 -3.07 -4.63 -10.66
N GLN A 79 -3.35 -5.92 -10.75
CA GLN A 79 -4.21 -6.61 -9.80
C GLN A 79 -3.36 -7.50 -8.92
N VAL A 80 -3.41 -7.24 -7.62
CA VAL A 80 -2.70 -8.04 -6.63
C VAL A 80 -3.32 -9.44 -6.56
N MET A 81 -2.46 -10.45 -6.42
CA MET A 81 -2.79 -11.86 -6.42
C MET A 81 -2.23 -12.57 -5.18
N GLY A 82 -2.70 -13.80 -4.94
CA GLY A 82 -2.06 -14.73 -4.00
C GLY A 82 -2.66 -14.78 -2.60
N ASN A 83 -3.85 -14.20 -2.38
CA ASN A 83 -4.62 -14.31 -1.14
C ASN A 83 -6.09 -13.88 -1.37
N LYS A 84 -6.88 -13.76 -0.30
CA LYS A 84 -8.27 -13.27 -0.38
C LYS A 84 -8.38 -11.79 -0.77
N LEU A 85 -7.27 -11.05 -0.85
CA LEU A 85 -7.23 -9.70 -1.36
C LEU A 85 -6.92 -9.70 -2.84
N ASN A 86 -7.75 -8.99 -3.60
CA ASN A 86 -7.52 -8.73 -5.01
C ASN A 86 -7.70 -7.22 -5.32
N PRO A 87 -7.00 -6.31 -4.62
CA PRO A 87 -7.06 -4.90 -4.95
C PRO A 87 -6.51 -4.66 -6.34
N VAL A 88 -7.16 -3.74 -7.05
CA VAL A 88 -6.69 -3.22 -8.32
C VAL A 88 -6.05 -1.88 -8.04
N ILE A 89 -4.78 -1.77 -8.41
CA ILE A 89 -3.93 -0.62 -8.10
C ILE A 89 -3.49 0.00 -9.42
N ARG A 90 -3.75 1.29 -9.59
CA ARG A 90 -3.21 2.08 -10.71
C ARG A 90 -2.07 2.95 -10.21
N LEU A 91 -0.91 2.86 -10.87
CA LEU A 91 0.21 3.76 -10.67
C LEU A 91 0.23 4.76 -11.83
N HIS A 92 0.13 6.05 -11.53
CA HIS A 92 0.29 7.12 -12.52
C HIS A 92 1.77 7.36 -12.84
N GLU A 93 2.07 8.30 -13.73
CA GLU A 93 3.45 8.64 -14.08
C GLU A 93 4.30 9.06 -12.88
N LYS A 94 5.63 8.88 -13.00
CA LYS A 94 6.61 9.25 -11.97
C LYS A 94 6.32 8.67 -10.59
N THR A 95 5.76 7.46 -10.55
CA THR A 95 5.39 6.77 -9.32
C THR A 95 6.42 5.73 -8.96
N ILE A 96 6.76 5.67 -7.66
CA ILE A 96 7.57 4.60 -7.07
C ILE A 96 6.73 3.98 -5.95
N PHE A 97 6.32 2.74 -6.16
CA PHE A 97 5.44 2.02 -5.25
C PHE A 97 5.92 0.58 -5.04
N ARG A 98 5.87 0.11 -3.81
CA ARG A 98 6.12 -1.30 -3.46
C ARG A 98 5.14 -1.73 -2.39
N MET A 99 4.88 -3.01 -2.25
CA MET A 99 3.95 -3.54 -1.28
C MET A 99 4.45 -4.84 -0.67
N LYS A 100 4.34 -4.94 0.65
CA LYS A 100 4.71 -6.13 1.42
C LYS A 100 3.48 -6.63 2.19
N ALA A 101 3.44 -7.93 2.47
CA ALA A 101 2.46 -8.48 3.40
C ALA A 101 3.15 -9.20 4.54
N THR A 102 2.58 -9.02 5.72
CA THR A 102 2.99 -9.69 6.94
C THR A 102 1.79 -10.41 7.51
N VAL A 103 1.97 -11.68 7.84
CA VAL A 103 0.99 -12.50 8.53
C VAL A 103 1.42 -12.67 9.98
N THR A 104 0.47 -12.49 10.87
CA THR A 104 0.55 -12.87 12.29
C THR A 104 -0.47 -13.98 12.55
N GLU A 105 -0.48 -14.53 13.76
CA GLU A 105 -1.47 -15.55 14.16
C GLU A 105 -2.92 -15.07 13.97
N THR A 106 -3.17 -13.77 14.14
CA THR A 106 -4.53 -13.21 14.17
C THR A 106 -4.87 -12.37 12.95
N GLU A 107 -3.88 -11.75 12.30
CA GLU A 107 -4.10 -10.70 11.31
C GLU A 107 -3.12 -10.79 10.12
N VAL A 108 -3.58 -10.31 8.97
CA VAL A 108 -2.73 -10.06 7.79
C VAL A 108 -2.65 -8.56 7.53
N LEU A 109 -1.44 -8.02 7.53
CA LEU A 109 -1.17 -6.63 7.22
C LEU A 109 -0.55 -6.50 5.83
N TYR A 110 -1.25 -5.81 4.95
CA TYR A 110 -0.78 -5.39 3.64
C TYR A 110 -0.31 -3.96 3.71
N LYS A 111 0.91 -3.70 3.25
CA LYS A 111 1.54 -2.41 3.41
C LYS A 111 2.15 -1.95 2.09
N GLY A 112 1.45 -1.04 1.43
CA GLY A 112 1.96 -0.29 0.30
C GLY A 112 2.84 0.86 0.78
N HIS A 113 4.03 1.00 0.22
CA HIS A 113 4.89 2.16 0.41
C HIS A 113 4.90 2.95 -0.88
N LEU A 114 4.42 4.19 -0.82
CA LEU A 114 4.43 5.14 -1.92
C LEU A 114 5.47 6.20 -1.62
N GLU A 115 6.60 6.16 -2.34
CA GLU A 115 7.70 7.10 -2.13
C GLU A 115 7.49 8.40 -2.91
N LYS A 116 6.98 8.31 -4.14
CA LYS A 116 6.70 9.44 -5.03
C LYS A 116 5.54 9.10 -5.96
N GLY A 117 4.80 10.10 -6.43
CA GLY A 117 3.85 9.97 -7.53
C GLY A 117 2.41 9.80 -7.06
N THR A 118 1.58 9.03 -7.76
CA THR A 118 0.15 8.89 -7.45
C THR A 118 -0.33 7.47 -7.67
N VAL A 119 -1.07 6.97 -6.68
CA VAL A 119 -1.65 5.63 -6.66
C VAL A 119 -3.15 5.73 -6.46
N LEU A 120 -3.92 5.02 -7.28
CA LEU A 120 -5.34 4.75 -7.03
C LEU A 120 -5.46 3.31 -6.59
N VAL A 121 -6.20 3.07 -5.52
CA VAL A 121 -6.50 1.73 -5.03
C VAL A 121 -8.01 1.54 -5.05
N ASN A 122 -8.46 0.54 -5.81
CA ASN A 122 -9.81 0.03 -5.79
C ASN A 122 -9.80 -1.34 -5.10
N MET A 123 -10.34 -1.39 -3.89
CA MET A 123 -10.31 -2.59 -3.06
C MET A 123 -11.71 -2.89 -2.54
N GLU A 124 -12.19 -4.11 -2.74
CA GLU A 124 -13.43 -4.55 -2.08
C GLU A 124 -13.20 -4.77 -0.58
N LYS A 125 -14.30 -4.84 0.17
CA LYS A 125 -14.25 -5.00 1.62
C LYS A 125 -13.49 -6.27 2.03
N MET A 126 -12.50 -6.08 2.90
CA MET A 126 -11.71 -7.17 3.47
C MET A 126 -12.41 -7.81 4.67
N ASN A 127 -12.01 -9.06 4.98
CA ASN A 127 -12.28 -9.72 6.25
C ASN A 127 -11.78 -8.87 7.42
N GLN A 128 -12.40 -9.01 8.59
CA GLN A 128 -12.11 -8.18 9.78
C GLN A 128 -10.65 -8.25 10.24
N ASN A 129 -9.94 -9.33 9.89
CA ASN A 129 -8.57 -9.60 10.32
C ASN A 129 -7.53 -9.24 9.25
N SER A 130 -7.88 -8.38 8.29
CA SER A 130 -6.96 -7.96 7.24
C SER A 130 -6.98 -6.46 7.11
N HIS A 131 -5.77 -5.88 7.15
CA HIS A 131 -5.52 -4.44 7.15
C HIS A 131 -4.73 -4.08 5.90
N PHE A 132 -5.06 -2.96 5.27
CA PHE A 132 -4.35 -2.48 4.09
C PHE A 132 -3.97 -1.06 4.34
N VAL A 133 -2.67 -0.81 4.44
CA VAL A 133 -2.11 0.49 4.76
C VAL A 133 -1.30 0.99 3.57
N ILE A 134 -1.52 2.23 3.15
CA ILE A 134 -0.58 2.95 2.27
C ILE A 134 0.20 3.93 3.14
N GLN A 135 1.50 3.75 3.17
CA GLN A 135 2.45 4.63 3.83
C GLN A 135 3.15 5.49 2.80
N THR A 136 3.29 6.75 3.15
CA THR A 136 3.99 7.80 2.40
C THR A 136 4.93 8.52 3.35
N PRO A 137 5.78 9.46 2.89
CA PRO A 137 6.70 10.16 3.79
C PRO A 137 6.04 10.89 4.97
N THR A 138 4.82 11.42 4.81
CA THR A 138 4.15 12.22 5.85
C THR A 138 2.78 11.68 6.28
N LEU A 139 2.26 10.64 5.62
CA LEU A 139 0.90 10.13 5.84
C LEU A 139 0.87 8.60 5.82
N ALA A 140 0.17 8.00 6.78
CA ALA A 140 -0.18 6.59 6.79
C ALA A 140 -1.71 6.47 6.75
N ALA A 141 -2.19 5.73 5.78
CA ALA A 141 -3.60 5.61 5.46
C ALA A 141 -4.04 4.15 5.56
N ASP A 142 -4.94 3.84 6.48
CA ASP A 142 -5.50 2.52 6.69
C ASP A 142 -6.90 2.43 6.08
N PHE A 143 -7.10 1.41 5.23
CA PHE A 143 -8.28 1.27 4.38
C PHE A 143 -9.00 -0.04 4.61
N ARG A 144 -10.32 0.02 4.47
CA ARG A 144 -11.16 -1.19 4.45
C ARG A 144 -12.30 -1.07 3.45
N GLY A 145 -12.13 -1.72 2.29
CA GLY A 145 -13.14 -1.70 1.23
C GLY A 145 -13.34 -0.31 0.65
N THR A 146 -12.26 0.24 0.07
CA THR A 146 -12.14 1.66 -0.18
C THR A 146 -11.69 1.93 -1.62
N LYS A 147 -12.22 3.00 -2.21
CA LYS A 147 -11.70 3.64 -3.42
C LYS A 147 -10.98 4.92 -3.03
N VAL A 148 -9.65 4.90 -3.08
CA VAL A 148 -8.80 5.99 -2.61
C VAL A 148 -7.73 6.35 -3.64
N LEU A 149 -7.47 7.64 -3.79
CA LEU A 149 -6.25 8.14 -4.42
C LEU A 149 -5.30 8.67 -3.34
N VAL A 150 -4.06 8.22 -3.36
CA VAL A 150 -2.97 8.74 -2.53
C VAL A 150 -1.87 9.27 -3.45
N SER A 151 -1.39 10.48 -3.19
CA SER A 151 -0.31 11.10 -3.96
C SER A 151 0.77 11.69 -3.06
N VAL A 152 2.00 11.68 -3.55
CA VAL A 152 3.19 12.25 -2.91
C VAL A 152 3.83 13.24 -3.87
N GLU A 153 3.95 14.48 -3.41
CA GLU A 153 4.60 15.58 -4.12
C GLU A 153 6.13 15.47 -4.05
N GLU A 154 6.84 16.28 -4.83
CA GLU A 154 8.31 16.20 -4.90
C GLU A 154 9.01 16.58 -3.60
N ASP A 155 8.38 17.43 -2.79
CA ASP A 155 8.87 17.82 -1.47
C ASP A 155 8.62 16.75 -0.40
N GLY A 156 7.80 15.72 -0.71
CA GLY A 156 7.36 14.67 0.20
C GLY A 156 6.02 14.94 0.88
N SER A 157 5.36 16.07 0.58
CA SER A 157 4.00 16.37 1.01
C SER A 157 3.00 15.38 0.40
N THR A 158 1.91 15.11 1.09
CA THR A 158 1.01 14.01 0.75
C THR A 158 -0.43 14.47 0.69
N LYS A 159 -1.17 13.85 -0.24
CA LYS A 159 -2.60 14.04 -0.38
C LYS A 159 -3.30 12.68 -0.41
N ALA A 160 -4.40 12.56 0.30
CA ALA A 160 -5.31 11.43 0.16
C ALA A 160 -6.72 11.91 -0.16
N LYS A 161 -7.39 11.20 -1.06
CA LYS A 161 -8.71 11.52 -1.59
C LYS A 161 -9.59 10.28 -1.51
N LEU A 162 -10.67 10.35 -0.74
CA LEU A 162 -11.60 9.24 -0.57
C LEU A 162 -12.83 9.38 -1.46
N THR A 163 -13.12 8.38 -2.29
CA THR A 163 -14.31 8.36 -3.14
C THR A 163 -15.41 7.45 -2.58
N GLU A 164 -15.04 6.30 -2.02
CA GLU A 164 -15.98 5.31 -1.47
C GLU A 164 -15.30 4.56 -0.32
N GLY A 165 -16.06 4.19 0.72
CA GLY A 165 -15.57 3.44 1.87
C GLY A 165 -15.24 4.33 3.07
N SER A 166 -14.33 3.85 3.91
CA SER A 166 -13.83 4.58 5.07
C SER A 166 -12.31 4.51 5.10
N LEU A 167 -11.69 5.56 5.64
CA LEU A 167 -10.25 5.76 5.58
C LEU A 167 -9.78 6.41 6.88
N ALA A 168 -9.01 5.66 7.67
CA ALA A 168 -8.34 6.19 8.85
C ALA A 168 -6.95 6.70 8.45
N ILE A 169 -6.66 7.95 8.77
CA ILE A 169 -5.42 8.61 8.40
C ILE A 169 -4.71 9.06 9.66
N LYS A 170 -3.41 8.80 9.72
CA LYS A 170 -2.52 9.39 10.71
C LYS A 170 -1.31 10.01 10.02
N MET A 171 -0.68 10.95 10.70
CA MET A 171 0.62 11.45 10.26
C MET A 171 1.65 10.32 10.30
N ASN A 172 2.50 10.23 9.28
CA ASN A 172 3.61 9.30 9.26
C ASN A 172 4.93 10.03 9.53
N ILE A 173 5.74 9.45 10.39
CA ILE A 173 7.15 9.81 10.57
C ILE A 173 7.92 8.50 10.37
N PRO A 174 8.58 8.29 9.21
CA PRO A 174 9.08 6.97 8.80
C PRO A 174 9.97 6.28 9.84
N VAL A 175 10.80 7.05 10.56
CA VAL A 175 11.68 6.53 11.61
C VAL A 175 10.89 5.95 12.78
N ILE A 176 9.86 6.67 13.23
CA ILE A 176 9.03 6.26 14.36
C ILE A 176 8.20 5.03 13.97
N ASP A 177 7.63 5.04 12.77
CA ASP A 177 6.80 3.95 12.27
C ASP A 177 7.60 2.66 12.08
N ALA A 178 8.82 2.74 11.51
CA ALA A 178 9.71 1.59 11.41
C ALA A 178 10.06 0.99 12.79
N ILE A 179 10.41 1.81 13.77
CA ILE A 179 10.71 1.35 15.13
C ILE A 179 9.47 0.74 15.79
N SER A 180 8.31 1.35 15.58
CA SER A 180 7.02 0.86 16.09
C SER A 180 6.68 -0.53 15.57
N GLU A 181 7.07 -0.83 14.35
CA GLU A 181 6.81 -2.10 13.70
C GLU A 181 7.79 -3.20 14.07
N THR A 182 9.05 -2.83 14.31
CA THR A 182 10.09 -3.78 14.70
C THR A 182 10.06 -4.05 16.20
N LEU A 183 9.74 -3.05 17.01
CA LEU A 183 9.74 -3.16 18.48
C LEU A 183 8.39 -2.67 19.07
N PRO A 184 7.26 -3.32 18.74
CA PRO A 184 5.93 -2.86 19.15
C PRO A 184 5.72 -2.88 20.68
N GLU A 185 6.43 -3.76 21.39
CA GLU A 185 6.27 -3.93 22.84
C GLU A 185 7.18 -3.00 23.67
N GLU A 186 8.16 -2.38 23.03
CA GLU A 186 9.15 -1.53 23.66
C GLU A 186 8.51 -0.21 24.15
N LYS A 187 8.95 0.29 25.32
CA LYS A 187 8.31 1.41 26.01
C LYS A 187 8.37 2.70 25.20
N LEU A 188 9.52 3.03 24.62
CA LEU A 188 9.71 4.22 23.78
C LEU A 188 8.85 4.13 22.51
N SER A 189 8.79 2.97 21.85
CA SER A 189 7.89 2.70 20.73
C SER A 189 6.42 2.96 21.09
N LYS A 190 5.95 2.44 22.24
CA LYS A 190 4.59 2.72 22.73
C LYS A 190 4.36 4.19 23.02
N GLN A 191 5.35 4.87 23.60
CA GLN A 191 5.28 6.31 23.89
C GLN A 191 5.19 7.12 22.59
N LEU A 192 6.10 6.90 21.64
CA LEU A 192 6.12 7.58 20.34
C LEU A 192 4.81 7.36 19.57
N ASN A 193 4.26 6.14 19.61
CA ASN A 193 2.95 5.86 19.02
C ASN A 193 1.81 6.62 19.70
N ARG A 194 1.81 6.72 21.04
CA ARG A 194 0.79 7.49 21.76
C ARG A 194 0.84 8.96 21.37
N GLU A 195 2.04 9.53 21.30
CA GLU A 195 2.24 10.94 20.93
C GLU A 195 1.73 11.28 19.51
N LEU A 196 1.73 10.29 18.61
CA LEU A 196 1.23 10.42 17.22
C LEU A 196 -0.21 9.94 17.01
N LYS A 197 -0.74 9.05 17.88
CA LYS A 197 -2.12 8.53 17.79
C LYS A 197 -3.18 9.61 17.95
N ASP A 198 -2.88 10.68 18.69
CA ASP A 198 -3.81 11.80 18.88
C ASP A 198 -4.12 12.59 17.59
N VAL A 199 -3.42 12.27 16.49
CA VAL A 199 -3.60 12.88 15.17
C VAL A 199 -4.31 11.95 14.18
N GLU A 200 -4.93 10.87 14.65
CA GLU A 200 -5.74 10.01 13.78
C GLU A 200 -7.06 10.69 13.40
N VAL A 201 -7.37 10.70 12.11
CA VAL A 201 -8.52 11.36 11.50
C VAL A 201 -9.23 10.38 10.57
N LEU A 202 -10.55 10.32 10.67
CA LEU A 202 -11.38 9.52 9.77
C LEU A 202 -11.85 10.38 8.59
N LEU A 203 -11.59 9.92 7.37
CA LEU A 203 -12.14 10.51 6.16
C LEU A 203 -13.43 9.81 5.74
N GLU A 204 -14.36 10.62 5.26
CA GLU A 204 -15.62 10.21 4.65
C GLU A 204 -15.60 10.39 3.11
N PRO A 205 -16.46 9.66 2.37
CA PRO A 205 -16.55 9.79 0.92
C PRO A 205 -16.74 11.24 0.43
N GLY A 206 -15.91 11.64 -0.54
CA GLY A 206 -15.87 13.00 -1.07
C GLY A 206 -14.99 13.97 -0.29
N GLN A 207 -14.30 13.50 0.76
CA GLN A 207 -13.31 14.29 1.49
C GLN A 207 -11.89 14.03 0.98
N GLU A 208 -11.05 15.03 1.13
CA GLU A 208 -9.62 14.97 0.90
C GLU A 208 -8.85 15.52 2.08
N VAL A 209 -7.63 15.03 2.26
CA VAL A 209 -6.69 15.53 3.25
C VAL A 209 -5.38 15.87 2.56
N TYR A 210 -4.71 16.89 3.07
CA TYR A 210 -3.36 17.26 2.68
C TYR A 210 -2.52 17.40 3.95
N ILE A 211 -1.38 16.72 3.98
CA ILE A 211 -0.37 16.84 5.04
C ILE A 211 0.92 17.27 4.37
N SER A 212 1.36 18.49 4.66
CA SER A 212 2.63 18.97 4.12
C SER A 212 3.81 18.41 4.92
N LYS A 213 4.98 18.37 4.29
CA LYS A 213 6.22 18.08 5.03
C LYS A 213 6.50 19.09 6.16
N ALA A 214 6.09 20.35 5.97
CA ALA A 214 6.22 21.37 7.00
C ALA A 214 5.34 21.06 8.23
N ASP A 215 4.14 20.52 8.03
CA ASP A 215 3.26 20.09 9.13
C ASP A 215 3.92 18.96 9.92
N THR A 216 4.56 18.00 9.25
CA THR A 216 5.31 16.93 9.92
C THR A 216 6.50 17.47 10.72
N VAL A 217 7.26 18.42 10.16
CA VAL A 217 8.36 19.09 10.88
C VAL A 217 7.85 19.82 12.11
N LYS A 218 6.73 20.55 12.00
CA LYS A 218 6.11 21.26 13.12
C LYS A 218 5.71 20.29 14.24
N VAL A 219 5.10 19.15 13.90
CA VAL A 219 4.75 18.12 14.88
C VAL A 219 5.98 17.53 15.57
N ILE A 220 7.05 17.25 14.82
CA ILE A 220 8.32 16.79 15.39
C ILE A 220 8.85 17.82 16.39
N GLN A 221 8.77 19.12 16.08
CA GLN A 221 9.24 20.19 16.95
C GLN A 221 8.40 20.37 18.21
N GLU A 222 7.08 20.40 18.07
CA GLU A 222 6.15 20.55 19.19
C GLU A 222 6.24 19.37 20.17
N LYS A 223 6.48 18.17 19.65
CA LYS A 223 6.68 16.95 20.45
C LYS A 223 8.13 16.75 20.90
N LYS A 224 9.05 17.65 20.56
CA LYS A 224 10.47 17.57 20.91
C LYS A 224 11.09 16.24 20.45
N LEU A 225 10.79 15.81 19.23
CA LEU A 225 11.25 14.55 18.64
C LEU A 225 12.44 14.73 17.69
N GLU A 226 12.98 15.94 17.55
CA GLU A 226 14.00 16.26 16.54
C GLU A 226 15.29 15.46 16.74
N SER A 227 15.77 15.33 17.98
CA SER A 227 17.02 14.61 18.26
C SER A 227 16.89 13.12 17.95
N PHE A 228 15.69 12.55 18.16
CA PHE A 228 15.37 11.17 17.83
C PHE A 228 15.26 10.97 16.32
N VAL A 229 14.40 11.75 15.65
CA VAL A 229 14.11 11.57 14.21
C VAL A 229 15.33 11.86 13.35
N ASN A 230 16.17 12.84 13.74
CA ASN A 230 17.37 13.20 12.99
C ASN A 230 18.63 12.45 13.44
N SER A 231 18.53 11.51 14.39
CA SER A 231 19.68 10.71 14.84
C SER A 231 20.27 9.90 13.68
N PRO A 232 21.55 10.09 13.32
CA PRO A 232 22.19 9.32 12.24
C PRO A 232 22.24 7.82 12.56
N GLU A 233 22.47 7.48 13.83
CA GLU A 233 22.54 6.09 14.32
C GLU A 233 21.20 5.37 14.10
N ILE A 234 20.08 6.02 14.45
CA ILE A 234 18.73 5.47 14.27
C ILE A 234 18.38 5.37 12.77
N ASN A 235 18.63 6.44 12.01
CA ASN A 235 18.33 6.47 10.58
C ASN A 235 19.11 5.41 9.80
N ALA A 236 20.34 5.11 10.18
CA ALA A 236 21.15 4.09 9.54
C ALA A 236 20.50 2.70 9.65
N VAL A 237 19.98 2.35 10.83
CA VAL A 237 19.37 1.02 11.04
C VAL A 237 17.98 0.92 10.43
N VAL A 238 17.17 1.99 10.48
CA VAL A 238 15.83 2.00 9.87
C VAL A 238 15.90 1.85 8.34
N LYS A 239 16.88 2.49 7.68
CA LYS A 239 17.02 2.42 6.21
C LYS A 239 17.45 1.05 5.69
N THR A 240 18.08 0.22 6.51
CA THR A 240 18.58 -1.08 6.06
C THR A 240 17.49 -2.15 5.86
N GLU A 241 16.24 -1.90 6.29
CA GLU A 241 15.08 -2.82 6.11
C GLU A 241 15.27 -4.28 6.60
N GLU A 242 16.39 -4.56 7.28
CA GLU A 242 16.61 -5.80 8.00
C GLU A 242 15.75 -5.76 9.26
N ASP A 243 14.88 -6.76 9.44
CA ASP A 243 14.14 -7.04 10.68
C ASP A 243 15.12 -7.49 11.79
N ASN A 244 16.14 -6.68 12.09
CA ASN A 244 17.13 -6.97 13.10
C ASN A 244 16.77 -6.25 14.39
N GLU A 245 15.82 -6.85 15.12
CA GLU A 245 15.37 -6.37 16.42
C GLU A 245 16.54 -6.09 17.37
N GLU A 246 17.58 -6.92 17.38
CA GLU A 246 18.74 -6.78 18.26
C GLU A 246 19.55 -5.51 17.94
N LYS A 247 19.87 -5.27 16.64
CA LYS A 247 20.57 -4.05 16.20
C LYS A 247 19.75 -2.79 16.53
N ILE A 248 18.44 -2.80 16.26
CA ILE A 248 17.57 -1.66 16.53
C ILE A 248 17.48 -1.42 18.04
N THR A 249 17.34 -2.47 18.84
CA THR A 249 17.29 -2.37 20.31
C THR A 249 18.57 -1.77 20.86
N ALA A 250 19.75 -2.25 20.42
CA ALA A 250 21.03 -1.72 20.86
C ALA A 250 21.21 -0.23 20.54
N VAL A 251 20.80 0.21 19.34
CA VAL A 251 20.85 1.63 18.95
C VAL A 251 19.87 2.47 19.77
N ILE A 252 18.66 1.97 20.04
CA ILE A 252 17.69 2.66 20.87
C ILE A 252 18.19 2.78 22.32
N ASP A 253 18.79 1.74 22.88
CA ASP A 253 19.31 1.77 24.24
C ASP A 253 20.51 2.73 24.37
N ASN A 254 21.38 2.78 23.35
CA ASN A 254 22.43 3.79 23.26
C ASN A 254 21.88 5.21 23.11
N PHE A 255 20.80 5.40 22.34
CA PHE A 255 20.15 6.69 22.22
C PHE A 255 19.56 7.14 23.56
N LYS A 256 18.85 6.25 24.27
CA LYS A 256 18.28 6.53 25.59
C LYS A 256 19.33 6.89 26.63
N SER A 257 20.47 6.19 26.64
CA SER A 257 21.55 6.47 27.61
C SER A 257 22.16 7.86 27.40
N LYS A 258 22.20 8.34 26.15
CA LYS A 258 22.65 9.69 25.78
C LYS A 258 21.56 10.77 25.96
N ASN A 259 20.28 10.39 25.94
CA ASN A 259 19.12 11.28 25.99
C ASN A 259 18.10 10.79 27.04
N PRO A 260 18.42 10.87 28.35
CA PRO A 260 17.60 10.30 29.42
C PRO A 260 16.21 10.93 29.53
N GLU A 261 15.98 12.11 28.96
CA GLU A 261 14.66 12.77 28.88
C GLU A 261 13.60 11.92 28.17
N TYR A 262 13.99 11.01 27.27
CA TYR A 262 13.08 10.07 26.60
C TYR A 262 12.73 8.83 27.44
N ILE A 263 13.32 8.68 28.64
CA ILE A 263 13.09 7.53 29.55
C ILE A 263 11.98 7.86 30.58
N THR A 264 11.86 9.13 30.93
CA THR A 264 11.08 9.63 32.07
C THR A 264 10.22 10.83 31.70
N LYS A 265 8.99 10.56 31.28
CA LYS A 265 7.74 11.18 31.78
C LYS A 265 6.57 10.69 30.93
N GLU A 266 5.69 9.88 31.52
CA GLU A 266 4.29 9.85 31.09
C GLU A 266 3.68 11.17 31.54
N GLU A 267 4.02 12.28 30.87
CA GLU A 267 3.26 13.52 31.05
C GLU A 267 1.98 13.37 30.21
N ASP A 268 0.83 13.57 30.86
CA ASP A 268 -0.48 13.71 30.24
C ASP A 268 -0.48 14.95 29.32
N SER A 269 0.19 14.85 28.17
CA SER A 269 0.21 15.92 27.17
C SER A 269 -1.20 16.00 26.58
N LYS A 270 -1.91 17.11 26.83
CA LYS A 270 -3.21 17.36 26.21
C LYS A 270 -3.08 17.36 24.67
N PRO A 271 -4.04 16.78 23.95
CA PRO A 271 -3.99 16.66 22.49
C PRO A 271 -4.16 18.04 21.83
N SER A 272 -3.10 18.55 21.19
CA SER A 272 -3.08 19.88 20.55
C SER A 272 -2.93 19.84 19.02
N ILE A 273 -2.73 18.68 18.40
CA ILE A 273 -2.19 18.59 17.02
C ILE A 273 -3.28 18.37 15.95
N ARG A 274 -4.55 18.19 16.31
CA ARG A 274 -5.64 18.02 15.32
C ARG A 274 -5.69 19.13 14.26
N GLU A 275 -5.18 20.32 14.56
CA GLU A 275 -5.12 21.45 13.62
C GLU A 275 -4.18 21.25 12.42
N SER A 276 -3.19 20.35 12.50
CA SER A 276 -2.23 20.14 11.40
C SER A 276 -2.79 19.29 10.25
N ILE A 277 -3.88 18.56 10.47
CA ILE A 277 -4.55 17.77 9.43
C ILE A 277 -5.78 18.50 8.94
N LYS A 278 -5.67 19.11 7.75
CA LYS A 278 -6.78 19.82 7.11
C LYS A 278 -7.60 18.86 6.27
N ILE A 279 -8.82 18.56 6.72
CA ILE A 279 -9.83 17.86 5.92
C ILE A 279 -10.60 18.90 5.10
N LEU A 280 -10.72 18.67 3.80
CA LEU A 280 -11.46 19.51 2.88
C LEU A 280 -12.46 18.67 2.08
N GLY A 281 -13.56 19.28 1.67
CA GLY A 281 -14.44 18.69 0.66
C GLY A 281 -13.79 18.75 -0.72
N MET A 282 -13.87 17.67 -1.48
CA MET A 282 -13.43 17.67 -2.87
C MET A 282 -14.30 18.59 -3.72
N LYS A 283 -13.68 19.30 -4.66
CA LYS A 283 -14.40 20.09 -5.67
C LYS A 283 -15.15 19.16 -6.62
N GLY A 284 -16.34 19.57 -7.08
CA GLY A 284 -17.22 18.75 -7.93
C GLY A 284 -16.53 18.16 -9.16
N LYS A 285 -15.82 18.98 -9.95
CA LYS A 285 -15.06 18.52 -11.14
C LYS A 285 -13.95 17.52 -10.81
N ASP A 286 -13.24 17.73 -9.69
CA ASP A 286 -12.15 16.84 -9.27
C ASP A 286 -12.72 15.48 -8.82
N ARG A 287 -13.86 15.51 -8.12
CA ARG A 287 -14.59 14.31 -7.70
C ARG A 287 -15.12 13.54 -8.90
N GLU A 288 -15.77 14.20 -9.86
CA GLU A 288 -16.28 13.57 -11.08
C GLU A 288 -15.17 12.90 -11.88
N LYS A 289 -14.04 13.60 -12.08
CA LYS A 289 -12.88 13.02 -12.75
C LYS A 289 -12.41 11.77 -12.02
N LEU A 290 -12.25 11.85 -10.70
CA LEU A 290 -11.75 10.73 -9.88
C LEU A 290 -12.72 9.54 -9.88
N VAL A 291 -14.03 9.78 -9.78
CA VAL A 291 -15.06 8.74 -9.89
C VAL A 291 -14.93 8.01 -11.23
N LYS A 292 -14.81 8.75 -12.34
CA LYS A 292 -14.60 8.16 -13.66
C LYS A 292 -13.31 7.33 -13.74
N GLU A 293 -12.22 7.79 -13.11
CA GLU A 293 -10.98 7.00 -13.05
C GLU A 293 -11.17 5.66 -12.34
N PHE A 294 -11.98 5.62 -11.27
CA PHE A 294 -12.32 4.38 -10.56
C PHE A 294 -13.27 3.47 -11.33
N GLU A 295 -14.20 4.03 -12.11
CA GLU A 295 -15.07 3.24 -12.99
C GLU A 295 -14.29 2.50 -14.08
N GLU A 296 -13.17 3.07 -14.52
CA GLU A 296 -12.24 2.44 -15.46
C GLU A 296 -11.27 1.46 -14.76
N LEU A 297 -11.02 1.63 -13.44
CA LEU A 297 -10.09 0.79 -12.67
C LEU A 297 -10.78 -0.50 -12.18
N LYS A 298 -11.00 -1.42 -13.11
CA LYS A 298 -11.62 -2.74 -12.85
C LYS A 298 -10.58 -3.85 -12.80
N GLY A 299 -10.87 -4.92 -12.08
CA GLY A 299 -10.03 -6.11 -12.02
C GLY A 299 -10.64 -7.26 -12.81
N MET A 300 -9.84 -8.29 -13.06
CA MET A 300 -10.32 -9.60 -13.47
C MET A 300 -11.15 -10.25 -12.34
N GLN A 301 -12.05 -11.15 -12.72
CA GLN A 301 -12.92 -11.86 -11.77
C GLN A 301 -12.09 -12.75 -10.82
N ARG A 302 -12.34 -12.63 -9.52
CA ARG A 302 -11.51 -13.23 -8.45
C ARG A 302 -11.37 -14.74 -8.53
N ASP A 303 -12.47 -15.42 -8.83
CA ASP A 303 -12.58 -16.87 -8.98
C ASP A 303 -11.70 -17.43 -10.11
N LYS A 304 -11.32 -16.60 -11.08
CA LYS A 304 -10.48 -16.98 -12.21
C LYS A 304 -8.96 -16.85 -11.95
N ILE A 305 -8.56 -16.25 -10.84
CA ILE A 305 -7.15 -15.90 -10.53
C ILE A 305 -6.62 -16.69 -9.32
N VAL A 306 -7.43 -17.58 -8.74
CA VAL A 306 -7.05 -18.36 -7.56
C VAL A 306 -5.88 -19.30 -7.84
N THR A 307 -5.66 -19.68 -9.10
CA THR A 307 -4.53 -20.48 -9.55
C THR A 307 -3.38 -19.59 -10.05
N ILE A 308 -2.23 -19.65 -9.38
CA ILE A 308 -0.97 -18.96 -9.74
C ILE A 308 -0.28 -19.69 -10.93
N ASP A 309 -1.05 -20.11 -11.94
CA ASP A 309 -0.48 -20.58 -13.20
C ASP A 309 -0.35 -19.39 -14.14
N GLU A 310 0.89 -19.07 -14.55
CA GLU A 310 1.18 -17.93 -15.42
C GLU A 310 0.42 -17.98 -16.75
N SER A 311 0.19 -19.18 -17.29
CA SER A 311 -0.51 -19.36 -18.56
C SER A 311 -2.00 -18.99 -18.44
N THR A 312 -2.63 -19.37 -17.33
CA THR A 312 -4.02 -19.05 -17.00
C THR A 312 -4.18 -17.56 -16.75
N VAL A 313 -3.31 -16.98 -15.92
CA VAL A 313 -3.30 -15.55 -15.60
C VAL A 313 -3.15 -14.71 -16.86
N LYS A 314 -2.27 -15.11 -17.79
CA LYS A 314 -2.09 -14.41 -19.07
C LYS A 314 -3.33 -14.48 -19.96
N LYS A 315 -3.97 -15.64 -20.05
CA LYS A 315 -5.23 -15.79 -20.82
C LYS A 315 -6.35 -14.93 -20.26
N GLU A 316 -6.47 -14.87 -18.94
CA GLU A 316 -7.46 -14.00 -18.28
C GLU A 316 -7.14 -12.53 -18.50
N ALA A 317 -5.88 -12.12 -18.42
CA ALA A 317 -5.46 -10.75 -18.71
C ALA A 317 -5.74 -10.35 -20.17
N ASP A 318 -5.58 -11.29 -21.11
CA ASP A 318 -5.96 -11.10 -22.52
C ASP A 318 -7.47 -11.03 -22.73
N SER A 319 -8.25 -11.81 -21.97
CA SER A 319 -9.72 -11.75 -21.98
C SER A 319 -10.22 -10.41 -21.46
N TYR A 320 -9.69 -9.98 -20.31
CA TYR A 320 -9.96 -8.69 -19.70
C TYR A 320 -9.64 -7.51 -20.64
N LEU A 321 -8.49 -7.57 -21.33
CA LEU A 321 -8.12 -6.57 -22.33
C LEU A 321 -9.18 -6.47 -23.45
N LYS A 322 -9.69 -7.60 -23.93
CA LYS A 322 -10.70 -7.61 -25.00
C LYS A 322 -12.02 -7.01 -24.53
N GLU A 323 -12.45 -7.36 -23.32
CA GLU A 323 -13.68 -6.86 -22.72
C GLU A 323 -13.63 -5.34 -22.47
N HIS A 324 -12.49 -4.83 -21.99
CA HIS A 324 -12.31 -3.43 -21.61
C HIS A 324 -11.49 -2.60 -22.61
N ARG A 325 -11.39 -3.08 -23.86
CA ARG A 325 -10.54 -2.46 -24.88
C ARG A 325 -10.90 -1.00 -25.11
N LYS A 326 -12.19 -0.67 -25.14
CA LYS A 326 -12.70 0.67 -25.47
C LYS A 326 -12.31 1.68 -24.39
N GLU A 327 -12.44 1.29 -23.13
CA GLU A 327 -12.06 2.08 -21.97
C GLU A 327 -10.55 2.35 -21.96
N MET A 328 -9.75 1.32 -22.23
CA MET A 328 -8.29 1.46 -22.32
C MET A 328 -7.86 2.38 -23.47
N VAL A 329 -8.50 2.30 -24.64
CA VAL A 329 -8.25 3.26 -25.73
C VAL A 329 -8.58 4.69 -25.26
N GLY A 330 -9.75 4.90 -24.64
CA GLY A 330 -10.11 6.20 -24.08
C GLY A 330 -9.09 6.73 -23.07
N ARG A 331 -8.52 5.85 -22.23
CA ARG A 331 -7.46 6.21 -21.30
C ARG A 331 -6.16 6.59 -21.99
N ILE A 332 -5.78 5.89 -23.06
CA ILE A 332 -4.62 6.26 -23.89
C ILE A 332 -4.85 7.64 -24.50
N GLU A 333 -6.04 7.92 -25.03
CA GLU A 333 -6.37 9.23 -25.60
C GLU A 333 -6.22 10.36 -24.57
N ILE A 334 -6.77 10.16 -23.37
CA ILE A 334 -6.69 11.13 -22.27
C ILE A 334 -5.23 11.35 -21.85
N SER A 335 -4.47 10.27 -21.71
CA SER A 335 -3.08 10.33 -21.22
C SER A 335 -2.13 10.97 -22.23
N LEU A 336 -2.41 10.82 -23.53
CA LEU A 336 -1.57 11.35 -24.60
C LEU A 336 -2.11 12.66 -25.20
N GLY A 337 -3.31 13.09 -24.81
CA GLY A 337 -3.96 14.29 -25.34
C GLY A 337 -4.27 14.20 -26.85
N LYS A 338 -4.39 12.98 -27.41
CA LYS A 338 -4.60 12.74 -28.84
C LYS A 338 -5.66 11.66 -29.06
N LYS A 339 -6.56 11.87 -30.03
CA LYS A 339 -7.59 10.89 -30.41
C LYS A 339 -7.00 9.66 -31.09
N SER A 340 -7.64 8.53 -30.87
CA SER A 340 -7.32 7.29 -31.57
C SER A 340 -7.84 7.34 -32.99
N GLU A 341 -7.08 6.74 -33.90
CA GLU A 341 -7.35 6.66 -35.33
C GLU A 341 -7.26 5.19 -35.76
N GLY A 342 -7.94 4.83 -36.84
CA GLY A 342 -7.83 3.53 -37.48
C GLY A 342 -6.77 3.55 -38.58
N LEU A 343 -5.96 2.50 -38.64
CA LEU A 343 -4.94 2.27 -39.66
C LEU A 343 -5.24 0.95 -40.37
N ILE A 344 -5.34 0.98 -41.70
CA ILE A 344 -5.48 -0.23 -42.51
C ILE A 344 -4.12 -0.52 -43.16
N LEU A 345 -3.57 -1.69 -42.88
CA LEU A 345 -2.30 -2.15 -43.46
C LEU A 345 -2.51 -2.74 -44.86
N GLN A 346 -1.42 -2.87 -45.63
CA GLN A 346 -1.43 -3.47 -46.98
C GLN A 346 -2.00 -4.91 -46.98
N ASN A 347 -1.80 -5.66 -45.91
CA ASN A 347 -2.37 -7.01 -45.73
C ASN A 347 -3.85 -7.03 -45.30
N GLY A 348 -4.50 -5.86 -45.24
CA GLY A 348 -5.90 -5.71 -44.82
C GLY A 348 -6.14 -5.68 -43.31
N LYS A 349 -5.11 -5.90 -42.48
CA LYS A 349 -5.25 -5.81 -41.02
C LYS A 349 -5.56 -4.36 -40.62
N THR A 350 -6.58 -4.19 -39.78
CA THR A 350 -6.93 -2.89 -39.19
C THR A 350 -6.38 -2.80 -37.77
N ILE A 351 -5.78 -1.66 -37.44
CA ILE A 351 -5.22 -1.34 -36.13
C ILE A 351 -5.86 -0.04 -35.65
N ASN A 352 -6.42 -0.05 -34.44
CA ASN A 352 -6.96 1.16 -33.82
C ASN A 352 -6.07 1.57 -32.63
N GLY A 353 -5.62 2.83 -32.62
CA GLY A 353 -4.76 3.35 -31.55
C GLY A 353 -4.40 4.81 -31.75
N VAL A 354 -3.62 5.38 -30.84
CA VAL A 354 -3.08 6.74 -31.00
C VAL A 354 -1.83 6.67 -31.87
N ILE A 355 -1.84 7.37 -33.00
CA ILE A 355 -0.80 7.28 -34.03
C ILE A 355 0.11 8.52 -33.98
N PHE A 356 1.42 8.34 -34.02
CA PHE A 356 2.42 9.41 -34.16
C PHE A 356 3.28 9.11 -35.39
N GLN A 357 3.43 10.10 -36.28
CA GLN A 357 4.34 9.98 -37.41
C GLN A 357 5.78 10.29 -36.97
N LEU A 358 6.68 9.37 -37.27
CA LEU A 358 8.12 9.46 -37.02
C LEU A 358 8.87 9.22 -38.34
N HIS A 359 9.08 10.28 -39.12
CA HIS A 359 9.70 10.21 -40.45
C HIS A 359 8.97 9.22 -41.39
N ASP A 360 9.62 8.11 -41.74
CA ASP A 360 9.16 7.03 -42.60
C ASP A 360 8.38 5.94 -41.85
N LYS A 361 8.11 6.14 -40.55
CA LYS A 361 7.45 5.17 -39.68
C LYS A 361 6.28 5.81 -38.91
N LEU A 362 5.34 4.99 -38.49
CA LEU A 362 4.27 5.31 -37.58
C LEU A 362 4.49 4.58 -36.25
N LYS A 363 4.50 5.33 -35.14
CA LYS A 363 4.41 4.78 -33.79
C LYS A 363 2.94 4.76 -33.39
N ILE A 364 2.43 3.58 -33.07
CA ILE A 364 1.03 3.36 -32.71
C ILE A 364 0.98 2.85 -31.28
N ILE A 365 0.21 3.53 -30.44
CA ILE A 365 -0.01 3.14 -29.05
C ILE A 365 -1.40 2.55 -28.94
N THR A 366 -1.48 1.27 -28.60
CA THR A 366 -2.72 0.53 -28.40
C THR A 366 -2.78 -0.08 -26.99
N PRO A 367 -3.94 -0.58 -26.55
CA PRO A 367 -4.03 -1.32 -25.29
C PRO A 367 -3.13 -2.57 -25.21
N GLU A 368 -2.75 -3.16 -26.35
CA GLU A 368 -1.79 -4.27 -26.39
C GLU A 368 -0.34 -3.84 -26.14
N GLY A 369 -0.03 -2.56 -26.34
CA GLY A 369 1.31 -2.00 -26.24
C GLY A 369 1.66 -1.06 -27.39
N GLU A 370 2.96 -0.79 -27.51
CA GLU A 370 3.51 0.07 -28.55
C GLU A 370 3.92 -0.75 -29.78
N MET A 371 3.64 -0.23 -30.96
CA MET A 371 4.04 -0.80 -32.24
C MET A 371 4.67 0.28 -33.12
N VAL A 372 5.65 -0.11 -33.94
CA VAL A 372 6.25 0.77 -34.96
C VAL A 372 6.05 0.12 -36.32
N ILE A 373 5.41 0.83 -37.25
CA ILE A 373 5.04 0.33 -38.58
C ILE A 373 5.64 1.24 -39.66
N PRO A 374 6.35 0.72 -40.66
CA PRO A 374 6.79 1.49 -41.82
C PRO A 374 5.62 2.10 -42.59
N MET A 375 5.78 3.32 -43.11
CA MET A 375 4.73 3.97 -43.91
C MET A 375 4.41 3.19 -45.19
N SER A 376 5.36 2.42 -45.73
CA SER A 376 5.17 1.51 -46.87
C SER A 376 4.12 0.43 -46.62
N ASP A 377 3.93 0.04 -45.36
CA ASP A 377 3.02 -1.04 -44.97
C ASP A 377 1.60 -0.53 -44.73
N VAL A 378 1.39 0.79 -44.85
CA VAL A 378 0.11 1.47 -44.66
C VAL A 378 -0.63 1.55 -45.99
N LYS A 379 -1.89 1.11 -45.99
CA LYS A 379 -2.80 1.24 -47.13
C LYS A 379 -3.63 2.52 -47.05
N SER A 380 -4.25 2.77 -45.90
CA SER A 380 -5.07 3.97 -45.68
C SER A 380 -5.34 4.22 -44.18
N PHE A 381 -5.82 5.42 -43.87
CA PHE A 381 -6.32 5.78 -42.55
C PHE A 381 -7.85 5.71 -42.52
N LYS A 382 -8.42 5.41 -41.35
CA LYS A 382 -9.85 5.40 -41.06
C LYS A 382 -10.10 6.36 -39.89
N PHE A 383 -10.84 7.42 -40.17
CA PHE A 383 -11.20 8.46 -39.20
C PHE A 383 -12.56 8.18 -38.56
#